data_AF-A0A8J7ZBC7-F1
#
_entry.id   AF-A0A8J7ZBC7-F1
#
_cell.length_a   1.000
_cell.length_b   1.000
_cell.length_c   1.000
_cell.angle_alpha   90.00
_cell.angle_beta   90.00
_cell.angle_gamma   90.00
#
_symmetry.space_group_name_H-M   'P 1'
#
loop_
_entity.id
_entity.type
_entity.pdbx_description
1 polymer ?
#
loop_
_entity_poly.entity_id
_entity_poly.type
_entity_poly.pdbx_seq_one_letter_code
_entity_poly.pdbx_strand_id
1 'polypeptide(L)'
;MSYFNPNKLHVKFIDVEEGIFILPRKYTLTHSDRTGDLYLTVSKNYDEEQISDWYTKYMRDEVLGEWMIVEGNKELHLHFHISGGFVFGWAKLRDTIIRAHLKLVFQSIRYGENKLIQKNQEIDTSPIFVHFKSKRKKFNSIEQFGQLKDYKI
;
A
#
# COMPACT_ATOMS: atom_id res chain seq x y z
N MET A 1 7.54 13.24 10.82
CA MET A 1 7.44 12.47 9.56
C MET A 1 8.46 11.34 9.66
N SER A 2 8.04 10.09 9.48
CA SER A 2 8.95 8.96 9.38
C SER A 2 9.64 8.99 8.02
N TYR A 3 10.97 8.93 8.02
CA TYR A 3 11.76 8.79 6.81
C TYR A 3 11.81 7.31 6.41
N PHE A 4 11.74 7.02 5.11
CA PHE A 4 11.93 5.66 4.63
C PHE A 4 13.32 5.15 4.98
N ASN A 5 13.39 3.96 5.57
CA ASN A 5 14.64 3.27 5.87
C ASN A 5 14.61 1.88 5.20
N PRO A 6 15.43 1.65 4.16
CA PRO A 6 15.49 0.36 3.47
C PRO A 6 15.74 -0.83 4.40
N ASN A 7 16.51 -0.63 5.48
CA ASN A 7 16.88 -1.69 6.42
C ASN A 7 15.72 -2.15 7.32
N LYS A 8 14.63 -1.38 7.36
CA LYS A 8 13.41 -1.68 8.12
C LYS A 8 12.28 -2.21 7.26
N LEU A 9 12.49 -2.34 5.95
CA LEU A 9 11.51 -2.92 5.05
C LEU A 9 11.81 -4.39 4.83
N HIS A 10 10.87 -5.24 5.20
CA HIS A 10 10.91 -6.67 4.96
C HIS A 10 9.93 -7.01 3.85
N VAL A 11 10.44 -7.53 2.74
CA VAL A 11 9.64 -7.87 1.56
C VAL A 11 9.52 -9.38 1.45
N LYS A 12 8.30 -9.87 1.26
CA LYS A 12 7.96 -11.29 1.10
C LYS A 12 7.17 -11.47 -0.19
N PHE A 13 7.54 -12.43 -1.02
CA PHE A 13 6.80 -12.80 -2.23
C PHE A 13 6.12 -14.17 -2.01
N ILE A 14 4.82 -14.26 -2.29
CA ILE A 14 4.02 -15.49 -2.15
C ILE A 14 3.28 -15.76 -3.45
N ASP A 15 3.51 -16.92 -4.07
CA ASP A 15 2.87 -17.37 -5.31
C ASP A 15 3.01 -16.39 -6.50
N VAL A 16 3.97 -15.48 -6.42
CA VAL A 16 4.37 -14.55 -7.47
C VAL A 16 5.89 -14.51 -7.53
N GLU A 17 6.42 -14.34 -8.73
CA GLU A 17 7.87 -14.20 -8.92
C GLU A 17 8.30 -12.74 -8.75
N GLU A 18 9.46 -12.57 -8.14
CA GLU A 18 10.12 -11.28 -8.05
C GLU A 18 10.61 -10.84 -9.43
N GLY A 19 10.23 -9.64 -9.86
CA GLY A 19 10.67 -9.10 -11.14
C GLY A 19 9.83 -9.51 -12.36
N ILE A 20 8.79 -10.33 -12.20
CA ILE A 20 7.85 -10.65 -13.27
C ILE A 20 6.50 -9.97 -13.01
N PHE A 21 6.03 -9.18 -13.98
CA PHE A 21 4.72 -8.58 -13.91
C PHE A 21 3.66 -9.60 -14.35
N ILE A 22 2.90 -10.13 -13.39
CA ILE A 22 1.78 -11.03 -13.65
C ILE A 22 0.61 -10.67 -12.75
N LEU A 23 -0.60 -10.65 -13.31
CA LEU A 23 -1.82 -10.39 -12.55
C LEU A 23 -2.50 -11.70 -12.12
N PRO A 24 -3.21 -11.72 -10.98
CA PRO A 24 -3.29 -10.63 -10.01
C PRO A 24 -1.96 -10.45 -9.25
N ARG A 25 -1.61 -9.19 -8.95
CA ARG A 25 -0.47 -8.83 -8.10
C ARG A 25 -0.96 -7.82 -7.07
N LYS A 26 -0.99 -8.27 -5.83
CA LYS A 26 -1.55 -7.57 -4.67
C LYS A 26 -0.46 -7.33 -3.63
N TYR A 27 -0.69 -6.32 -2.82
CA TYR A 27 0.18 -5.84 -1.77
C TYR A 27 -0.56 -5.86 -0.45
N THR A 28 0.10 -6.38 0.57
CA THR A 28 -0.31 -6.24 1.97
C THR A 28 0.84 -5.61 2.71
N LEU A 29 0.69 -4.37 3.14
CA LEU A 29 1.72 -3.63 3.87
C LEU A 29 1.23 -3.38 5.29
N THR A 30 1.99 -3.83 6.29
CA THR A 30 1.74 -3.54 7.70
C THR A 30 2.94 -2.84 8.34
N HIS A 31 2.72 -2.20 9.48
CA HIS A 31 3.73 -1.45 10.22
C HIS A 31 3.78 -1.94 11.67
N SER A 32 5.00 -2.04 12.23
CA SER A 32 5.17 -2.25 13.66
C SER A 32 5.42 -0.93 14.37
N ASP A 33 4.45 -0.44 15.15
CA ASP A 33 4.64 0.77 15.96
C ASP A 33 5.76 0.63 17.01
N ARG A 34 6.09 -0.61 17.39
CA ARG A 34 7.14 -0.90 18.39
C ARG A 34 8.56 -0.79 17.82
N THR A 35 8.79 -1.35 16.63
CA THR A 35 10.14 -1.39 16.03
C THR A 35 10.32 -0.37 14.91
N GLY A 36 9.22 0.15 14.35
CA GLY A 36 9.19 0.96 13.15
C GLY A 36 9.44 0.16 11.87
N ASP A 37 9.35 -1.17 11.93
CA ASP A 37 9.53 -2.04 10.76
C ASP A 37 8.28 -2.06 9.89
N LEU A 38 8.51 -2.24 8.59
CA LEU A 38 7.50 -2.34 7.55
C LEU A 38 7.56 -3.72 6.94
N TYR A 39 6.41 -4.36 6.79
CA TYR A 39 6.30 -5.71 6.23
C TYR A 39 5.44 -5.64 4.97
N LEU A 40 6.07 -5.82 3.81
CA LEU A 40 5.41 -5.83 2.52
C LEU A 40 5.31 -7.25 1.98
N THR A 41 4.10 -7.80 1.94
CA THR A 41 3.82 -9.03 1.20
C THR A 41 3.31 -8.70 -0.20
N VAL A 42 3.90 -9.35 -1.21
CA VAL A 42 3.48 -9.29 -2.62
C VAL A 42 2.98 -10.66 -3.05
N SER A 43 1.76 -10.75 -3.55
CA SER A 43 1.08 -12.04 -3.76
C SER A 43 -0.12 -11.95 -4.71
N LYS A 44 -0.71 -13.09 -5.07
CA LYS A 44 -1.95 -13.13 -5.88
C LYS A 44 -3.21 -12.76 -5.08
N ASN A 45 -3.20 -13.00 -3.77
CA ASN A 45 -4.26 -12.70 -2.82
C ASN A 45 -3.72 -11.84 -1.67
N TYR A 46 -4.56 -11.10 -0.95
CA TYR A 46 -4.11 -10.39 0.25
C TYR A 46 -3.65 -11.40 1.32
N ASP A 47 -2.63 -11.03 2.08
CA ASP A 47 -2.06 -11.87 3.13
C ASP A 47 -2.98 -11.83 4.37
N GLU A 48 -3.97 -12.73 4.37
CA GLU A 48 -4.96 -12.89 5.44
C GLU A 48 -4.28 -13.15 6.79
N GLU A 49 -3.17 -13.90 6.81
CA GLU A 49 -2.41 -14.18 8.03
C GLU A 49 -1.78 -12.91 8.59
N GLN A 50 -1.16 -12.09 7.73
CA GLN A 50 -0.54 -10.82 8.11
C GLN A 50 -1.55 -9.80 8.67
N ILE A 51 -2.79 -9.83 8.19
CA ILE A 51 -3.87 -8.95 8.66
C ILE A 51 -4.77 -9.63 9.71
N SER A 52 -4.45 -10.86 10.13
CA SER A 52 -5.29 -11.64 11.05
C SER A 52 -5.14 -11.23 12.51
N ASP A 53 -4.04 -10.57 12.88
CA ASP A 53 -3.75 -10.12 14.23
C ASP A 53 -4.89 -9.24 14.75
N TRP A 54 -5.30 -9.45 16.00
CA TRP A 54 -6.31 -8.65 16.66
C TRP A 54 -5.94 -7.16 16.56
N TYR A 55 -4.68 -6.80 16.80
CA TYR A 55 -4.24 -5.40 16.76
C TYR A 55 -4.45 -4.80 15.37
N THR A 56 -3.98 -5.46 14.30
CA THR A 56 -4.20 -5.03 12.91
C THR A 56 -5.67 -4.99 12.55
N LYS A 57 -6.49 -5.96 13.00
CA LYS A 57 -7.94 -5.94 12.79
C LYS A 57 -8.62 -4.76 13.47
N TYR A 58 -8.17 -4.35 14.66
CA TYR A 58 -8.72 -3.21 15.41
C TYR A 58 -8.18 -1.87 14.90
N MET A 59 -6.89 -1.79 14.57
CA MET A 59 -6.22 -0.58 14.12
C MET A 59 -6.36 -0.35 12.62
N ARG A 60 -6.67 -1.37 11.82
CA ARG A 60 -6.83 -1.32 10.36
C ARG A 60 -5.65 -0.63 9.66
N ASP A 61 -4.45 -0.77 10.22
CA ASP A 61 -3.23 -0.11 9.78
C ASP A 61 -2.61 -0.76 8.54
N GLU A 62 -3.21 -1.85 8.06
CA GLU A 62 -2.84 -2.44 6.78
C GLU A 62 -3.15 -1.51 5.61
N VAL A 63 -2.23 -1.49 4.65
CA VAL A 63 -2.47 -0.97 3.31
C VAL A 63 -2.61 -2.14 2.37
N LEU A 64 -3.76 -2.20 1.71
CA LEU A 64 -4.04 -3.18 0.67
C LEU A 64 -3.83 -2.53 -0.69
N GLY A 65 -2.99 -3.10 -1.52
CA GLY A 65 -2.71 -2.60 -2.87
C GLY A 65 -2.98 -3.65 -3.92
N GLU A 66 -3.32 -3.22 -5.13
CA GLU A 66 -3.42 -4.11 -6.29
C GLU A 66 -3.07 -3.38 -7.58
N TRP A 67 -2.52 -4.14 -8.51
CA TRP A 67 -2.40 -3.70 -9.89
C TRP A 67 -3.69 -3.97 -10.66
N MET A 68 -4.13 -2.97 -11.43
CA MET A 68 -5.25 -3.09 -12.35
C MET A 68 -4.83 -2.67 -13.77
N ILE A 69 -5.54 -3.22 -14.76
CA ILE A 69 -5.47 -2.75 -16.14
C ILE A 69 -6.78 -2.04 -16.44
N VAL A 70 -6.72 -0.72 -16.58
CA VAL A 70 -7.88 0.13 -16.88
C VAL A 70 -7.64 0.77 -18.24
N GLU A 71 -8.50 0.45 -19.21
CA GLU A 71 -8.38 0.95 -20.59
C GLU A 71 -7.00 0.68 -21.22
N GLY A 72 -6.36 -0.43 -20.85
CA GLY A 72 -5.02 -0.81 -21.32
C GLY A 72 -3.85 -0.22 -20.52
N ASN A 73 -4.11 0.70 -19.59
CA ASN A 73 -3.10 1.30 -18.72
C ASN A 73 -2.94 0.50 -17.43
N LYS A 74 -1.69 0.30 -16.99
CA LYS A 74 -1.37 -0.32 -15.70
C LYS A 74 -1.48 0.73 -14.59
N GLU A 75 -2.37 0.51 -13.64
CA GLU A 75 -2.65 1.44 -12.54
C GLU A 75 -2.42 0.75 -11.19
N LEU A 76 -1.76 1.44 -10.25
CA LEU A 76 -1.60 0.96 -8.88
C LEU A 76 -2.72 1.52 -8.02
N HIS A 77 -3.54 0.65 -7.42
CA HIS A 77 -4.64 1.04 -6.56
C HIS A 77 -4.37 0.64 -5.12
N LEU A 78 -4.33 1.61 -4.22
CA LEU A 78 -4.18 1.38 -2.79
C LEU A 78 -5.48 1.70 -2.06
N HIS A 79 -5.85 0.85 -1.11
CA HIS A 79 -7.09 0.95 -0.36
C HIS A 79 -6.79 1.17 1.12
N PHE A 80 -7.36 2.25 1.66
CA PHE A 80 -7.23 2.62 3.07
C PHE A 80 -8.60 2.70 3.71
N HIS A 81 -8.74 2.10 4.89
CA HIS A 81 -9.98 2.21 5.67
C HIS A 81 -9.90 3.42 6.60
N ILE A 82 -10.74 4.44 6.38
CA ILE A 82 -10.81 5.65 7.24
C ILE A 82 -11.86 5.52 8.34
N SER A 83 -13.06 5.02 8.03
CA SER A 83 -14.09 4.81 9.06
C SER A 83 -15.16 3.81 8.64
N GLY A 84 -15.66 3.05 9.61
CA GLY A 84 -16.58 1.92 9.39
C GLY A 84 -16.08 0.67 10.13
N GLY A 85 -16.98 -0.27 10.47
CA GLY A 85 -16.61 -1.44 11.27
C GLY A 85 -16.08 -1.09 12.68
N PHE A 86 -15.18 -1.92 13.21
CA PHE A 86 -14.54 -1.78 14.53
C PHE A 86 -13.30 -0.85 14.52
N VAL A 87 -13.32 0.25 13.76
CA VAL A 87 -12.19 1.19 13.69
C VAL A 87 -12.28 2.20 14.84
N PHE A 88 -11.28 2.20 15.73
CA PHE A 88 -11.17 3.17 16.82
C PHE A 88 -10.57 4.51 16.34
N GLY A 89 -11.06 5.62 16.91
CA GLY A 89 -10.54 6.97 16.65
C GLY A 89 -11.40 7.84 15.74
N TRP A 90 -11.05 9.12 15.68
CA TRP A 90 -11.79 10.12 14.92
C TRP A 90 -11.41 10.01 13.44
N ALA A 91 -12.38 9.80 12.55
CA ALA A 91 -12.15 9.70 11.11
C ALA A 91 -11.26 10.83 10.54
N LYS A 92 -11.36 12.05 11.09
CA LYS A 92 -10.50 13.19 10.72
C LYS A 92 -9.02 12.96 11.08
N LEU A 93 -8.76 12.48 12.31
CA LEU A 93 -7.40 12.22 12.78
C LEU A 93 -6.77 11.10 11.95
N ARG A 94 -7.53 10.04 11.68
CA ARG A 94 -7.07 8.90 10.88
C ARG A 94 -6.77 9.28 9.43
N ASP A 95 -7.67 10.02 8.79
CA ASP A 95 -7.43 10.60 7.45
C ASP A 95 -6.13 11.44 7.42
N THR A 96 -5.92 12.26 8.45
CA THR A 96 -4.69 13.06 8.60
C THR A 96 -3.43 12.18 8.72
N ILE A 97 -3.47 11.16 9.59
CA ILE A 97 -2.33 10.26 9.80
C ILE A 97 -2.02 9.48 8.52
N ILE A 98 -3.03 8.91 7.87
CA ILE A 98 -2.83 8.12 6.64
C ILE A 98 -2.20 9.00 5.55
N ARG A 99 -2.76 10.20 5.32
CA ARG A 99 -2.22 11.14 4.33
C ARG A 99 -0.76 11.52 4.62
N ALA A 100 -0.39 11.65 5.89
CA ALA A 100 1.00 11.90 6.29
C ALA A 100 1.96 10.72 6.02
N HIS A 101 1.44 9.48 5.91
CA HIS A 101 2.23 8.26 5.68
C HIS A 101 2.22 7.78 4.23
N LEU A 102 1.39 8.34 3.34
CA LEU A 102 1.29 7.90 1.94
C LEU A 102 2.65 7.85 1.23
N LYS A 103 3.49 8.87 1.44
CA LYS A 103 4.85 8.89 0.87
C LYS A 103 5.64 7.64 1.27
N LEU A 104 5.59 7.23 2.54
CA LEU A 104 6.29 6.05 3.05
C LEU A 104 5.74 4.77 2.42
N VAL A 105 4.43 4.67 2.25
CA VAL A 105 3.77 3.53 1.60
C VAL A 105 4.23 3.39 0.15
N PHE A 106 4.19 4.47 -0.62
CA PHE A 106 4.62 4.46 -2.02
C PHE A 106 6.11 4.12 -2.16
N GLN A 107 6.96 4.68 -1.30
CA GLN A 107 8.38 4.35 -1.23
C GLN A 107 8.61 2.87 -0.92
N SER A 108 7.82 2.29 -0.02
CA SER A 108 7.93 0.88 0.37
C SER A 108 7.57 -0.06 -0.79
N ILE A 109 6.47 0.20 -1.48
CA ILE A 109 6.04 -0.59 -2.65
C ILE A 109 7.07 -0.46 -3.77
N ARG A 110 7.47 0.78 -4.10
CA ARG A 110 8.45 1.03 -5.16
C ARG A 110 9.80 0.36 -4.88
N TYR A 111 10.28 0.45 -3.63
CA TYR A 111 11.54 -0.19 -3.23
C TYR A 111 11.42 -1.72 -3.28
N GLY A 112 10.32 -2.28 -2.76
CA GLY A 112 10.08 -3.72 -2.78
C GLY A 112 9.95 -4.29 -4.20
N GLU A 113 9.50 -3.49 -5.15
CA GLU A 113 9.36 -3.85 -6.57
C GLU A 113 10.55 -3.43 -7.44
N ASN A 114 11.71 -3.10 -6.85
CA ASN A 114 12.85 -2.59 -7.62
C ASN A 114 13.27 -3.52 -8.77
N LYS A 115 13.28 -4.86 -8.57
CA LYS A 115 13.61 -5.81 -9.66
C LYS A 115 12.55 -5.82 -10.76
N LEU A 116 11.28 -5.63 -10.41
CA LEU A 116 10.18 -5.54 -11.38
C LEU A 116 10.31 -4.27 -12.21
N ILE A 117 10.56 -3.15 -11.56
CA ILE A 117 10.75 -1.85 -12.20
C ILE A 117 11.97 -1.85 -13.13
N GLN A 118 13.07 -2.49 -12.72
CA GLN A 118 14.27 -2.61 -13.55
C GLN A 118 14.03 -3.37 -14.86
N LYS A 119 13.17 -4.39 -14.83
CA LYS A 119 12.81 -5.17 -16.02
C LYS A 119 11.72 -4.49 -16.86
N ASN A 120 10.78 -3.81 -16.20
CA ASN A 120 9.60 -3.22 -16.81
C ASN A 120 9.48 -1.74 -16.42
N GLN A 121 10.21 -0.85 -17.10
CA GLN A 121 10.25 0.59 -16.76
C GLN A 121 8.87 1.27 -16.79
N GLU A 122 7.95 0.76 -17.61
CA GLU A 122 6.55 1.21 -17.68
C GLU A 122 5.84 1.17 -16.31
N ILE A 123 6.21 0.24 -15.43
CA ILE A 123 5.66 0.12 -14.08
C ILE A 123 5.99 1.35 -13.23
N ASP A 124 7.19 1.91 -13.37
CA ASP A 124 7.60 3.09 -12.60
C ASP A 124 6.84 4.35 -13.06
N THR A 125 6.30 4.34 -14.28
CA THR A 125 5.46 5.42 -14.83
C THR A 125 3.96 5.22 -14.61
N SER A 126 3.55 4.14 -13.95
CA SER A 126 2.13 3.90 -13.68
C SER A 126 1.57 4.91 -12.67
N PRO A 127 0.34 5.42 -12.89
CA PRO A 127 -0.34 6.28 -11.93
C PRO A 127 -0.72 5.50 -10.67
N ILE A 128 -0.76 6.23 -9.55
CA ILE A 128 -1.20 5.71 -8.26
C ILE A 128 -2.55 6.32 -7.91
N PHE A 129 -3.52 5.46 -7.62
CA PHE A 129 -4.84 5.82 -7.12
C PHE A 129 -5.01 5.33 -5.69
N VAL A 130 -5.44 6.23 -4.81
CA VAL A 130 -5.71 5.92 -3.40
C VAL A 130 -7.21 6.00 -3.14
N HIS A 131 -7.75 4.91 -2.64
CA HIS A 131 -9.15 4.73 -2.27
C HIS A 131 -9.28 4.91 -0.76
N PHE A 132 -9.75 6.08 -0.34
CA PHE A 132 -10.11 6.35 1.04
C PHE A 132 -11.53 5.85 1.28
N LYS A 133 -11.67 4.70 1.96
CA LYS A 133 -12.98 4.08 2.23
C LYS A 133 -13.52 4.56 3.57
N SER A 134 -14.69 5.18 3.56
CA SER A 134 -15.29 5.77 4.76
C SER A 134 -16.82 5.76 4.74
N LYS A 135 -17.45 5.48 5.88
CA LYS A 135 -18.90 5.72 6.05
C LYS A 135 -19.26 7.22 5.99
N ARG A 136 -18.31 8.10 6.29
CA ARG A 136 -18.51 9.56 6.21
C ARG A 136 -18.15 10.04 4.82
N LYS A 137 -19.14 10.49 4.04
CA LYS A 137 -19.00 10.96 2.65
C LYS A 137 -17.81 11.89 2.44
N LYS A 138 -17.53 12.79 3.39
CA LYS A 138 -16.41 13.75 3.31
C LYS A 138 -15.00 13.12 3.29
N PHE A 139 -14.86 11.87 3.71
CA PHE A 139 -13.59 11.13 3.68
C PHE A 139 -13.66 9.90 2.77
N ASN A 140 -14.72 9.81 1.95
CA ASN A 140 -14.90 8.72 1.01
C ASN A 140 -14.57 9.22 -0.39
N SER A 141 -13.32 9.02 -0.82
CA SER A 141 -12.79 9.58 -2.07
C SER A 141 -11.82 8.62 -2.74
N ILE A 142 -11.64 8.84 -4.05
CA ILE A 142 -10.57 8.26 -4.84
C ILE A 142 -9.74 9.44 -5.33
N GLU A 143 -8.44 9.40 -5.07
CA GLU A 143 -7.52 10.50 -5.36
C GLU A 143 -6.27 9.97 -6.07
N GLN A 144 -5.75 10.73 -7.04
CA GLN A 144 -4.53 10.38 -7.76
C GLN A 144 -3.31 11.01 -7.08
N PHE A 145 -2.26 10.22 -6.88
CA PHE A 145 -1.04 10.61 -6.15
C PHE A 145 0.22 10.58 -7.04
N GLY A 146 0.11 10.96 -8.31
CA GLY A 146 1.23 10.96 -9.25
C GLY A 146 1.59 9.56 -9.74
N GLN A 147 2.87 9.32 -10.02
CA GLN A 147 3.42 8.06 -10.55
C GLN A 147 4.42 7.44 -9.57
N LEU A 148 4.68 6.13 -9.68
CA LEU A 148 5.64 5.45 -8.80
C LEU A 148 7.02 6.12 -8.79
N LYS A 149 7.56 6.53 -9.94
CA LYS A 149 8.87 7.19 -10.06
C LYS A 149 9.00 8.48 -9.22
N ASP A 150 7.88 9.15 -8.90
CA ASP A 150 7.88 10.37 -8.09
C ASP A 150 8.28 10.08 -6.63
N TYR A 151 8.29 8.80 -6.25
CA TYR A 151 8.62 8.29 -4.91
C TYR A 151 9.94 7.50 -4.90
N LYS A 152 10.87 7.80 -5.81
CA LYS A 152 12.24 7.29 -5.75
C LYS A 152 12.94 7.75 -4.45
N ILE A 153 13.75 6.86 -3.88
CA ILE A 153 14.60 7.11 -2.71
C ILE A 153 16.01 7.42 -3.19
#